data_AF-A0A3S0XZS1-F1
#
_entry.id   AF-A0A3S0XZS1-F1
#
_cell.length_a   1.000
_cell.length_b   1.000
_cell.length_c   1.000
_cell.angle_alpha   90.00
_cell.angle_beta   90.00
_cell.angle_gamma   90.00
#
_symmetry.space_group_name_H-M   'P 1'
#
loop_
_entity.id
_entity.type
_entity.pdbx_description
1 polymer ?
#
loop_
_entity_poly.entity_id
_entity_poly.type
_entity_poly.pdbx_seq_one_letter_code
_entity_poly.pdbx_strand_id
1 'polypeptide(L)'
;MTKKQKFPYLVGSKWTAQKKVDGWRHFQVVNRKNQGKWVYAEMVASCDPNVRFWINAKLLQDSSQWHPGWQSLQEIEALEEDVSRSPCSSSG
;
A
#
# COMPACT_ATOMS: atom_id res chain seq x y z
N MET A 1 -24.95 -6.88 -14.56
CA MET A 1 -24.97 -6.33 -13.19
C MET A 1 -23.57 -6.55 -12.62
N THR A 2 -22.70 -5.63 -12.23
CA THR A 2 -22.71 -4.20 -11.93
C THR A 2 -21.36 -3.69 -12.44
N LYS A 3 -21.33 -2.63 -13.27
CA LYS A 3 -20.08 -1.99 -13.70
C LYS A 3 -19.37 -1.48 -12.46
N LYS A 4 -18.33 -2.20 -11.99
CA LYS A 4 -17.44 -1.75 -10.91
C LYS A 4 -16.92 -0.36 -11.31
N GLN A 5 -17.43 0.66 -10.63
CA GLN A 5 -17.04 2.05 -10.84
C GLN A 5 -15.52 2.13 -10.63
N LYS A 6 -14.79 2.51 -11.67
CA LYS A 6 -13.35 2.77 -11.60
C LYS A 6 -13.14 3.88 -10.58
N PHE A 7 -12.61 3.52 -9.41
CA PHE A 7 -12.36 4.36 -8.22
C PHE A 7 -12.28 5.87 -8.53
N PRO A 8 -13.39 6.62 -8.41
CA PRO A 8 -13.37 8.07 -8.66
C PRO A 8 -12.64 8.83 -7.53
N TYR A 9 -12.43 8.19 -6.38
CA TYR A 9 -11.85 8.78 -5.17
C TYR A 9 -10.56 8.04 -4.73
N LEU A 10 -9.40 8.45 -5.26
CA LEU A 10 -8.11 8.01 -4.70
C LEU A 10 -7.97 8.49 -3.24
N VAL A 11 -8.37 9.73 -3.00
CA VAL A 11 -8.41 10.35 -1.66
C VAL A 11 -9.55 9.73 -0.85
N GLY A 12 -9.29 9.39 0.41
CA GLY A 12 -10.19 8.64 1.28
C GLY A 12 -10.08 7.12 1.13
N SER A 13 -9.21 6.64 0.23
CA SER A 13 -8.91 5.21 0.11
C SER A 13 -7.94 4.76 1.21
N LYS A 14 -8.15 3.55 1.70
CA LYS A 14 -7.34 2.91 2.74
C LYS A 14 -6.35 1.96 2.11
N TRP A 15 -5.13 1.95 2.61
CA TRP A 15 -4.04 1.16 2.06
C TRP A 15 -3.16 0.62 3.18
N THR A 16 -2.72 -0.63 3.00
CA THR A 16 -1.82 -1.30 3.95
C THR A 16 -0.45 -1.47 3.34
N ALA A 17 0.57 -0.95 4.02
CA ALA A 17 1.97 -1.10 3.64
C ALA A 17 2.47 -2.49 4.04
N GLN A 18 3.16 -3.18 3.13
CA GLN A 18 3.82 -4.45 3.45
C GLN A 18 4.89 -4.26 4.54
N LYS A 19 5.76 -3.26 4.37
CA LYS A 19 6.77 -2.86 5.36
C LYS A 19 6.25 -1.78 6.29
N LYS A 20 6.60 -1.89 7.58
CA LYS A 20 6.32 -0.84 8.58
C LYS A 20 7.08 0.43 8.20
N VAL A 21 6.35 1.53 8.01
CA VAL A 21 6.89 2.87 7.80
C VAL A 21 6.69 3.63 9.09
N ASP A 22 7.78 4.08 9.73
CA ASP A 22 7.74 4.73 11.05
C ASP A 22 6.99 3.91 12.12
N GLY A 23 7.06 2.57 12.01
CA GLY A 23 6.36 1.63 12.90
C GLY A 23 4.91 1.32 12.52
N TRP A 24 4.33 2.02 11.54
CA TRP A 24 2.94 1.87 11.12
C TRP A 24 2.80 1.14 9.78
N ARG A 25 1.69 0.41 9.61
CA ARG A 25 1.33 -0.25 8.32
C ARG A 25 0.06 0.32 7.71
N HIS A 26 -0.82 0.88 8.54
CA HIS A 26 -2.15 1.34 8.14
C HIS A 26 -2.14 2.83 7.79
N PHE A 27 -2.30 3.12 6.51
CA PHE A 27 -2.28 4.48 5.99
C PHE A 27 -3.52 4.77 5.16
N GLN A 28 -3.95 6.03 5.19
CA GLN A 28 -5.04 6.49 4.34
C GLN A 28 -4.58 7.66 3.48
N VAL A 29 -5.15 7.74 2.28
CA VAL A 29 -4.86 8.86 1.38
C VAL A 29 -5.70 10.05 1.82
N VAL A 30 -5.07 11.11 2.33
CA VAL A 30 -5.77 12.36 2.68
C VAL A 30 -5.72 13.39 1.57
N ASN A 31 -4.74 13.28 0.67
CA ASN A 31 -4.58 14.24 -0.40
C ASN A 31 -3.93 13.59 -1.63
N ARG A 32 -4.05 14.26 -2.79
CA ARG A 32 -3.40 13.84 -4.03
C ARG A 32 -2.78 15.03 -4.73
N LYS A 33 -1.60 14.82 -5.32
CA LYS A 33 -0.86 15.85 -6.07
C LYS A 33 -0.47 15.31 -7.43
N ASN A 34 -0.88 16.00 -8.48
CA ASN A 34 -0.45 15.73 -9.85
C ASN A 34 0.74 16.64 -10.18
N GLN A 35 1.81 16.05 -10.70
CA GLN A 35 3.02 16.74 -11.13
C GLN A 35 3.30 16.34 -12.57
N GLY A 36 2.62 17.00 -13.51
CA GLY A 36 2.67 16.67 -14.94
C GLY A 36 2.19 15.24 -15.19
N LYS A 37 3.11 14.36 -15.59
CA LYS A 37 2.83 12.92 -15.85
C LYS A 37 2.83 12.04 -14.60
N TRP A 38 3.32 12.53 -13.46
CA TRP A 38 3.44 11.75 -12.23
C TRP A 38 2.34 12.13 -11.25
N VAL A 39 1.84 11.14 -10.50
CA VAL A 39 0.82 11.35 -9.48
C VAL A 39 1.36 10.88 -8.15
N TYR A 40 1.25 11.72 -7.14
CA TYR A 40 1.63 11.44 -5.77
C TYR A 40 0.39 11.41 -4.88
N ALA A 41 0.39 10.50 -3.91
CA ALA A 41 -0.64 10.35 -2.89
C ALA A 41 -0.03 10.67 -1.52
N GLU A 42 -0.72 11.50 -0.74
CA GLU A 42 -0.34 11.83 0.62
C GLU A 42 -0.93 10.78 1.58
N MET A 43 -0.04 10.00 2.18
CA MET A 43 -0.34 8.93 3.11
C MET A 43 -0.21 9.48 4.53
N VAL A 44 -1.22 9.24 5.37
CA VAL A 44 -1.16 9.55 6.81
C VAL A 44 -1.50 8.31 7.62
N ALA A 45 -0.78 8.08 8.72
CA ALA A 45 -1.08 6.94 9.59
C ALA A 45 -2.43 7.17 10.27
N SER A 46 -3.26 6.12 10.33
CA SER A 46 -4.58 6.22 10.96
C SER A 46 -4.50 6.37 12.48
N CYS A 47 -3.40 5.90 13.09
CA CYS A 47 -3.19 5.97 14.53
C CYS A 47 -2.46 7.24 14.97
N ASP A 48 -1.56 7.76 14.13
CA ASP A 48 -0.75 8.94 14.45
C ASP A 48 -0.74 9.97 13.29
N PRO A 49 -1.31 11.18 13.49
CA PRO A 49 -1.36 12.18 12.43
C PRO A 49 -0.01 12.84 12.15
N ASN A 50 1.02 12.67 13.00
CA ASN A 50 2.36 13.22 12.75
C ASN A 50 3.07 12.45 11.64
N VAL A 51 2.80 11.15 11.51
CA VAL A 51 3.38 10.30 10.48
C VAL A 51 2.64 10.50 9.17
N ARG A 52 3.23 11.30 8.29
CA ARG A 52 2.70 11.59 6.96
C ARG A 52 3.81 11.70 5.93
N PHE A 53 3.57 11.16 4.75
CA PHE A 53 4.55 11.17 3.66
C PHE A 53 3.87 11.08 2.30
N TRP A 54 4.61 11.49 1.27
CA TRP A 54 4.15 11.43 -0.11
C TRP A 54 4.75 10.23 -0.81
N ILE A 55 3.92 9.43 -1.48
CA ILE A 55 4.37 8.32 -2.32
C ILE A 55 3.85 8.45 -3.73
N ASN A 56 4.56 7.82 -4.67
CA ASN A 56 4.09 7.71 -6.04
C ASN A 56 2.84 6.82 -6.07
N ALA A 57 1.74 7.30 -6.63
CA ALA A 57 0.51 6.52 -6.77
C ALA A 57 0.71 5.27 -7.63
N LYS A 58 1.80 5.20 -8.42
CA LYS A 58 2.22 3.97 -9.10
C LYS A 58 2.55 2.83 -8.14
N LEU A 59 3.07 3.13 -6.94
CA LEU A 59 3.31 2.11 -5.91
C LEU A 59 2.02 1.49 -5.38
N LEU A 60 0.95 2.29 -5.28
CA LEU A 60 -0.38 1.79 -4.89
C LEU A 60 -0.99 0.84 -5.94
N GLN A 61 -0.51 0.89 -7.18
CA GLN A 61 -0.89 -0.08 -8.21
C GLN A 61 -0.15 -1.42 -8.04
N ASP A 62 0.92 -1.44 -7.24
CA ASP A 62 1.76 -2.62 -7.01
C ASP A 62 1.27 -3.38 -5.76
N SER A 63 0.54 -4.47 -6.02
CA SER A 63 -0.01 -5.33 -4.97
C SER A 63 1.05 -6.07 -4.14
N SER A 64 2.33 -6.01 -4.49
CA SER A 64 3.38 -6.61 -3.64
C SER A 64 3.84 -5.63 -2.56
N GLN A 65 3.73 -4.32 -2.80
CA GLN A 65 4.15 -3.30 -1.84
C GLN A 65 2.98 -2.75 -1.03
N TRP A 66 1.84 -2.54 -1.69
CA TRP A 66 0.67 -1.89 -1.11
C TRP A 66 -0.60 -2.67 -1.42
N HIS A 67 -1.38 -2.93 -0.38
CA HIS A 67 -2.64 -3.63 -0.50
C HIS A 67 -3.82 -2.67 -0.31
N PRO A 68 -4.82 -2.68 -1.20
CA PRO A 68 -6.02 -1.88 -1.03
C PRO A 68 -6.87 -2.42 0.11
N GLY A 69 -7.30 -1.56 1.02
CA GLY A 69 -8.05 -1.95 2.21
C GLY A 69 -7.17 -2.19 3.44
N TRP A 70 -7.79 -2.71 4.49
CA TRP A 70 -7.12 -3.10 5.73
C TRP A 70 -6.83 -4.59 5.70
N GLN A 71 -5.56 -4.96 5.65
CA GLN A 71 -5.13 -6.35 5.70
C GLN A 71 -4.98 -6.82 7.15
N SER A 72 -5.33 -8.07 7.41
CA SER A 72 -5.11 -8.71 8.71
C SER A 72 -3.64 -9.08 8.90
N LEU A 73 -3.20 -9.24 10.16
CA LEU A 73 -1.83 -9.67 10.46
C LEU A 73 -1.46 -10.98 9.73
N GLN A 74 -2.35 -11.98 9.77
CA GLN A 74 -2.15 -13.28 9.11
C GLN A 74 -1.90 -13.13 7.60
N GLU A 75 -2.64 -12.24 6.92
CA GLU A 75 -2.46 -12.01 5.48
C GLU A 75 -1.10 -11.37 5.20
N ILE A 76 -0.70 -10.39 6.01
CA ILE A 76 0.59 -9.71 5.85
C ILE A 76 1.74 -10.70 6.11
N GLU A 77 1.65 -11.50 7.16
CA GLU A 77 2.65 -12.52 7.50
C GLU A 77 2.82 -13.54 6.38
N ALA A 78 1.71 -14.03 5.81
CA ALA A 78 1.75 -14.95 4.67
C ALA A 78 2.48 -14.34 3.45
N LEU A 79 2.29 -13.05 3.19
CA LEU A 79 2.97 -12.34 2.09
C LEU A 79 4.46 -12.10 2.38
N GLU A 80 4.85 -11.89 3.65
CA GLU A 80 6.26 -11.75 4.06
C GLU A 80 7.02 -13.09 3.97
N GLU A 81 6.35 -14.21 4.22
CA GLU A 81 6.94 -15.55 4.16
C GLU A 81 7.36 -15.96 2.74
N ASP A 82 6.55 -15.65 1.73
CA ASP A 82 6.82 -15.96 0.32
C ASP A 82 8.10 -15.28 -0.21
N VAL A 83 8.35 -14.02 0.16
CA VAL A 83 9.56 -13.27 -0.23
C VAL A 83 10.81 -13.83 0.44
N SER A 84 10.68 -14.34 1.66
CA SER A 84 11.80 -14.80 2.48
C SER A 84 12.20 -16.24 2.14
N ARG A 85 11.29 -17.03 1.56
CA ARG A 85 11.53 -18.42 1.16
C ARG A 85 11.97 -18.54 -0.31
N SER A 86 12.93 -17.72 -0.71
CA SER A 86 13.86 -18.11 -1.77
C SER A 86 15.12 -18.75 -1.16
N PRO A 87 15.09 -20.02 -0.70
CA PRO A 87 16.30 -20.80 -0.88
C PRO A 87 16.43 -21.00 -2.39
N CYS A 88 17.53 -20.51 -2.94
CA CYS A 88 18.10 -21.13 -4.12
C CYS A 88 18.34 -22.62 -3.77
N SER A 89 17.35 -23.48 -3.99
CA SER A 89 17.59 -24.92 -4.07
C SER A 89 17.98 -25.21 -5.51
N SER A 90 19.24 -24.92 -5.81
CA SER A 90 20.03 -25.75 -6.72
C SER A 90 19.95 -27.19 -6.23
N SER A 91 19.38 -28.10 -7.01
CA SER A 91 19.55 -29.57 -6.99
C SER A 91 18.56 -30.16 -8.02
N GLY A 92 18.93 -30.91 -9.05
CA GLY A 92 20.19 -31.46 -9.54
C GLY A 92 19.88 -32.20 -10.86
#